data_AF-A0AA88IMZ9-F1
#
_entry.id   AF-A0AA88IMZ9-F1
#
_cell.length_a   1.000
_cell.length_b   1.000
_cell.length_c   1.000
_cell.angle_alpha   90.00
_cell.angle_beta   90.00
_cell.angle_gamma   90.00
#
_symmetry.space_group_name_H-M   'P 1'
#
loop_
_entity.id
_entity.type
_entity.pdbx_description
1 polymer ?
#
loop_
_entity_poly.entity_id
_entity_poly.type
_entity_poly.pdbx_seq_one_letter_code
_entity_poly.pdbx_strand_id
1 'polypeptide(L)'
;MEPPSSKGDLDGLNDRHKKLNQLLEPKKYNFETDIQVLENLERSSTDMESLLTEVCSFNAFDAKLSIADSQIEAFTGKLLPVMEYIQELVDQMTQKYFCFEEIMPSEVFRKIGDLESFSENIRVKIEEKESEARQGRAVRGEYLLGVESFQSWMQTTENRMREKSLQPSSLIEFLNELKLDLVSVTKEVDTINKCVQVIRQKSKNEEYLENISVTMISLTHQIKTIKSWLEENKLQEKDIQLKLQLIFDHLQSSSEMEPPSSKGDLDGLNDRHKKLNQLLEPKKYNFETDIQVLENLERSSTDMESLLTEVCSFNAFDAKLSIADSQIEAFTGKLLPVMEYIQELVDQMTQKYFCFEEIMPSEVFRKIGDLESFSENIRVKIEEKESEARQGRAVRGEYLLGVESFQSWMQTTENRMREKSLQPSSLIEFLNELKLDLVSVTKEMDTINKCVQVIRQKSKNEEYLENISVTMISLTHQIKTIKSWLEENKLQKPAMEVLEEILKLEVIFNTITTSETEMKETLDSEVGIDFLNVENELKDIRFLTEELEIPDSDIEISFERFVSELTVRHTELTVDIGINNDIIDEDNELVV
;
A
#
# COMPACT_ATOMS: atom_id res chain seq x y z
N MET A 1 -75.59 -1.87 37.04
CA MET A 1 -74.16 -2.18 36.86
C MET A 1 -73.82 -1.76 35.45
N GLU A 2 -73.07 -0.66 35.32
CA GLU A 2 -72.58 -0.18 34.02
C GLU A 2 -71.43 -1.08 33.55
N PRO A 3 -71.35 -1.39 32.24
CA PRO A 3 -70.29 -2.25 31.73
C PRO A 3 -68.94 -1.50 31.78
N PRO A 4 -67.84 -2.17 32.14
CA PRO A 4 -66.52 -1.56 32.15
C PRO A 4 -66.15 -1.10 30.74
N SER A 5 -65.69 0.16 30.64
CA SER A 5 -65.40 0.81 29.36
C SER A 5 -64.11 0.26 28.75
N SER A 6 -64.25 -0.63 27.76
CA SER A 6 -63.15 -1.20 26.94
C SER A 6 -62.41 -0.19 26.04
N LYS A 7 -62.67 1.12 26.18
CA LYS A 7 -62.03 2.16 25.38
C LYS A 7 -60.62 2.54 25.86
N GLY A 8 -60.30 2.32 27.14
CA GLY A 8 -59.01 2.70 27.71
C GLY A 8 -57.82 1.86 27.21
N ASP A 9 -58.02 0.57 26.99
CA ASP A 9 -56.94 -0.36 26.62
C ASP A 9 -56.57 -0.30 25.13
N LEU A 10 -57.55 0.02 24.27
CA LEU A 10 -57.32 0.23 22.84
C LEU A 10 -56.52 1.50 22.55
N ASP A 11 -56.75 2.58 23.29
CA ASP A 11 -55.99 3.83 23.14
C ASP A 11 -54.52 3.67 23.61
N GLY A 12 -54.29 2.90 24.68
CA GLY A 12 -52.93 2.57 25.16
C GLY A 12 -52.14 1.68 24.19
N LEU A 13 -52.81 0.74 23.52
CA LEU A 13 -52.18 -0.11 22.50
C LEU A 13 -51.79 0.71 21.25
N ASN A 14 -52.68 1.63 20.85
CA ASN A 14 -52.46 2.48 19.68
C ASN A 14 -51.29 3.47 19.91
N ASP A 15 -51.16 4.02 21.12
CA ASP A 15 -50.02 4.86 21.50
C ASP A 15 -48.69 4.09 21.58
N ARG A 16 -48.70 2.83 22.05
CA ARG A 16 -47.51 1.96 22.01
C ARG A 16 -47.12 1.63 20.58
N HIS A 17 -48.08 1.31 19.72
CA HIS A 17 -47.84 1.02 18.31
C HIS A 17 -47.28 2.25 17.56
N LYS A 18 -47.80 3.44 17.89
CA LYS A 18 -47.31 4.70 17.34
C LYS A 18 -45.89 5.03 17.82
N LYS A 19 -45.56 4.78 19.09
CA LYS A 19 -44.19 4.88 19.63
C LYS A 19 -43.23 3.88 18.98
N LEU A 20 -43.68 2.64 18.77
CA LEU A 20 -42.87 1.61 18.12
C LEU A 20 -42.57 2.00 16.67
N ASN A 21 -43.57 2.45 15.92
CA ASN A 21 -43.36 2.94 14.55
C ASN A 21 -42.46 4.18 14.49
N GLN A 22 -42.57 5.10 15.47
CA GLN A 22 -41.65 6.24 15.58
C GLN A 22 -40.21 5.82 15.87
N LEU A 23 -39.98 4.69 16.56
CA LEU A 23 -38.65 4.14 16.82
C LEU A 23 -38.11 3.30 15.64
N LEU A 24 -38.99 2.69 14.84
CA LEU A 24 -38.62 1.81 13.73
C LEU A 24 -38.39 2.56 12.40
N GLU A 25 -39.12 3.65 12.14
CA GLU A 25 -38.98 4.43 10.90
C GLU A 25 -37.53 4.94 10.66
N PRO A 26 -36.82 5.52 11.64
CA PRO A 26 -35.41 5.90 11.47
C PRO A 26 -34.50 4.71 11.17
N LYS A 27 -34.75 3.56 11.79
CA LYS A 27 -33.97 2.33 11.57
C LYS A 27 -34.20 1.74 10.19
N LYS A 28 -35.44 1.81 9.68
CA LYS A 28 -35.79 1.38 8.33
C LYS A 28 -35.12 2.25 7.28
N TYR A 29 -35.14 3.58 7.46
CA TYR A 29 -34.43 4.52 6.59
C TYR A 29 -32.91 4.28 6.58
N ASN A 30 -32.34 4.01 7.76
CA ASN A 30 -30.91 3.69 7.87
C ASN A 30 -30.55 2.42 7.10
N PHE A 31 -31.34 1.35 7.26
CA PHE A 31 -31.12 0.08 6.57
C PHE A 31 -31.19 0.19 5.05
N GLU A 32 -32.16 0.95 4.53
CA GLU A 32 -32.33 1.17 3.08
C GLU A 32 -31.16 1.98 2.50
N THR A 33 -30.66 2.96 3.27
CA THR A 33 -29.45 3.71 2.93
C THR A 33 -28.20 2.81 2.93
N ASP A 34 -28.06 1.93 3.92
CA ASP A 34 -26.89 1.04 4.02
C ASP A 34 -26.86 0.01 2.88
N ILE A 35 -28.02 -0.51 2.47
CA ILE A 35 -28.13 -1.38 1.27
C ILE A 35 -27.65 -0.62 0.04
N GLN A 36 -28.10 0.63 -0.14
CA GLN A 36 -27.71 1.43 -1.29
C GLN A 36 -26.21 1.74 -1.31
N VAL A 37 -25.61 1.96 -0.13
CA VAL A 37 -24.16 2.08 0.02
C VAL A 37 -23.44 0.79 -0.38
N LEU A 38 -23.92 -0.38 0.09
CA LEU A 38 -23.32 -1.67 -0.26
C LEU A 38 -23.38 -1.97 -1.76
N GLU A 39 -24.48 -1.62 -2.44
CA GLU A 39 -24.62 -1.76 -3.89
C GLU A 39 -23.64 -0.86 -4.65
N ASN A 40 -23.48 0.39 -4.21
CA ASN A 40 -22.53 1.31 -4.82
C ASN A 40 -21.08 0.85 -4.62
N LEU A 41 -20.74 0.35 -3.42
CA LEU A 41 -19.42 -0.23 -3.14
C LEU A 41 -19.12 -1.42 -4.05
N GLU A 42 -20.12 -2.24 -4.35
CA GLU A 42 -19.95 -3.41 -5.23
C GLU A 42 -19.73 -3.00 -6.70
N ARG A 43 -20.40 -1.94 -7.16
CA ARG A 43 -20.11 -1.35 -8.48
C ARG A 43 -18.70 -0.78 -8.55
N SER A 44 -18.29 -0.01 -7.55
CA SER A 44 -16.92 0.54 -7.49
C SER A 44 -15.86 -0.56 -7.45
N SER A 45 -16.12 -1.68 -6.77
CA SER A 45 -15.25 -2.86 -6.80
C SER A 45 -15.06 -3.39 -8.22
N THR A 46 -16.17 -3.52 -8.96
CA THR A 46 -16.15 -4.03 -10.34
C THR A 46 -15.39 -3.10 -11.29
N ASP A 47 -15.59 -1.79 -11.15
CA ASP A 47 -14.88 -0.79 -11.94
C ASP A 47 -13.37 -0.81 -11.66
N MET A 48 -12.98 -0.98 -10.40
CA MET A 48 -11.58 -1.14 -10.02
C MET A 48 -10.96 -2.44 -10.52
N GLU A 49 -11.70 -3.55 -10.57
CA GLU A 49 -11.20 -4.81 -11.15
C GLU A 49 -10.94 -4.66 -12.66
N SER A 50 -11.82 -3.96 -13.36
CA SER A 50 -11.61 -3.60 -14.77
C SER A 50 -10.36 -2.73 -14.93
N LEU A 51 -10.21 -1.69 -14.10
CA LEU A 51 -9.03 -0.81 -14.13
C LEU A 51 -7.74 -1.56 -13.82
N LEU A 52 -7.73 -2.43 -12.81
CA LEU A 52 -6.58 -3.26 -12.48
C LEU A 52 -6.17 -4.13 -13.67
N THR A 53 -7.16 -4.72 -14.35
CA THR A 53 -6.92 -5.53 -15.55
C THR A 53 -6.31 -4.70 -16.68
N GLU A 54 -6.85 -3.50 -16.94
CA GLU A 54 -6.29 -2.56 -17.91
C GLU A 54 -4.83 -2.21 -17.58
N VAL A 55 -4.54 -1.79 -16.33
CA VAL A 55 -3.19 -1.43 -15.86
C VAL A 55 -2.21 -2.60 -15.97
N CYS A 56 -2.63 -3.81 -15.57
CA CYS A 56 -1.79 -5.01 -15.66
C CYS A 56 -1.49 -5.43 -17.10
N SER A 57 -2.44 -5.22 -18.02
CA SER A 57 -2.28 -5.55 -19.44
C SER A 57 -1.40 -4.57 -20.20
N PHE A 58 -1.26 -3.34 -19.69
CA PHE A 58 -0.48 -2.29 -20.33
C PHE A 58 1.03 -2.60 -20.30
N ASN A 59 1.67 -2.60 -21.47
CA ASN A 59 3.13 -2.68 -21.57
C ASN A 59 3.74 -1.28 -21.66
N ALA A 60 3.96 -0.67 -20.50
CA ALA A 60 4.55 0.65 -20.37
C ALA A 60 5.98 0.71 -20.95
N PHE A 61 6.69 -0.43 -20.96
CA PHE A 61 8.01 -0.51 -21.56
C PHE A 61 7.93 -0.22 -23.06
N ASP A 62 6.96 -0.77 -23.80
CA ASP A 62 6.89 -0.69 -25.28
C ASP A 62 6.19 0.53 -25.85
N ALA A 63 5.39 1.21 -25.05
CA ALA A 63 4.66 2.37 -25.51
C ALA A 63 5.62 3.50 -25.92
N LYS A 64 5.25 4.24 -26.98
CA LYS A 64 5.90 5.52 -27.27
C LYS A 64 5.70 6.42 -26.05
N LEU A 65 6.68 7.25 -25.75
CA LEU A 65 6.70 8.03 -24.52
C LEU A 65 5.39 8.80 -24.26
N SER A 66 4.95 9.57 -25.24
CA SER A 66 3.71 10.34 -25.14
C SER A 66 2.48 9.47 -24.91
N ILE A 67 2.46 8.25 -25.45
CA ILE A 67 1.38 7.29 -25.26
C ILE A 67 1.45 6.66 -23.87
N ALA A 68 2.66 6.36 -23.37
CA ALA A 68 2.85 5.81 -22.02
C ALA A 68 2.40 6.81 -20.96
N ASP A 69 2.90 8.04 -21.04
CA ASP A 69 2.55 9.11 -20.10
C ASP A 69 1.04 9.41 -20.17
N SER A 70 0.46 9.49 -21.38
CA SER A 70 -0.99 9.71 -21.53
C SER A 70 -1.85 8.57 -20.97
N GLN A 71 -1.43 7.31 -21.13
CA GLN A 71 -2.18 6.17 -20.59
C GLN A 71 -2.04 6.05 -19.08
N ILE A 72 -0.85 6.30 -18.52
CA ILE A 72 -0.64 6.36 -17.07
C ILE A 72 -1.48 7.48 -16.48
N GLU A 73 -1.48 8.68 -17.08
CA GLU A 73 -2.32 9.79 -16.66
C GLU A 73 -3.81 9.45 -16.75
N ALA A 74 -4.23 8.72 -17.80
CA ALA A 74 -5.60 8.23 -17.92
C ALA A 74 -5.98 7.21 -16.83
N PHE A 75 -5.06 6.31 -16.45
CA PHE A 75 -5.29 5.38 -15.33
C PHE A 75 -5.40 6.12 -14.00
N THR A 76 -4.50 7.07 -13.73
CA THR A 76 -4.55 7.93 -12.56
C THR A 76 -5.84 8.73 -12.51
N GLY A 77 -6.27 9.29 -13.66
CA GLY A 77 -7.53 10.03 -13.78
C GLY A 77 -8.78 9.17 -13.59
N LYS A 78 -8.71 7.85 -13.84
CA LYS A 78 -9.80 6.91 -13.52
C LYS A 78 -9.78 6.48 -12.04
N LEU A 79 -8.60 6.35 -11.44
CA LEU A 79 -8.43 5.91 -10.05
C LEU A 79 -8.80 7.01 -9.05
N LEU A 80 -8.39 8.25 -9.32
CA LEU A 80 -8.52 9.36 -8.38
C LEU A 80 -9.97 9.63 -7.95
N PRO A 81 -10.97 9.68 -8.87
CA PRO A 81 -12.37 9.87 -8.46
C PRO A 81 -12.90 8.74 -7.59
N VAL A 82 -12.41 7.51 -7.78
CA VAL A 82 -12.82 6.35 -6.97
C VAL A 82 -12.23 6.46 -5.56
N MET A 83 -10.96 6.87 -5.44
CA MET A 83 -10.35 7.11 -4.13
C MET A 83 -11.03 8.25 -3.38
N GLU A 84 -11.32 9.36 -4.07
CA GLU A 84 -12.08 10.48 -3.51
C GLU A 84 -13.48 10.03 -3.04
N TYR A 85 -14.18 9.23 -3.84
CA TYR A 85 -15.47 8.65 -3.47
C TYR A 85 -15.39 7.73 -2.24
N ILE A 86 -14.37 6.85 -2.17
CA ILE A 86 -14.16 5.97 -1.01
C ILE A 86 -13.93 6.82 0.24
N GLN A 87 -13.09 7.86 0.15
CA GLN A 87 -12.83 8.75 1.29
C GLN A 87 -14.09 9.51 1.71
N GLU A 88 -14.86 10.06 0.75
CA GLU A 88 -16.11 10.74 1.05
C GLU A 88 -17.11 9.78 1.71
N LEU A 89 -17.17 8.51 1.27
CA LEU A 89 -18.03 7.51 1.87
C LEU A 89 -17.58 7.14 3.29
N VAL A 90 -16.26 7.01 3.53
CA VAL A 90 -15.69 6.81 4.86
C VAL A 90 -16.10 7.95 5.79
N ASP A 91 -15.97 9.20 5.33
CA ASP A 91 -16.33 10.38 6.11
C ASP A 91 -17.83 10.43 6.41
N GLN A 92 -18.68 10.20 5.40
CA GLN A 92 -20.14 10.18 5.54
C GLN A 92 -20.60 9.08 6.51
N MET A 93 -20.05 7.88 6.39
CA MET A 93 -20.42 6.75 7.24
C MET A 93 -19.87 6.94 8.66
N THR A 94 -18.63 7.41 8.81
CA THR A 94 -18.07 7.76 10.12
C THR A 94 -18.94 8.81 10.81
N GLN A 95 -19.33 9.88 10.09
CA GLN A 95 -20.18 10.92 10.64
C GLN A 95 -21.57 10.41 11.01
N LYS A 96 -22.22 9.61 10.14
CA LYS A 96 -23.54 9.02 10.39
C LYS A 96 -23.51 8.19 11.68
N TYR A 97 -22.61 7.21 11.76
CA TYR A 97 -22.57 6.28 12.88
C TYR A 97 -22.05 6.90 14.18
N PHE A 98 -21.13 7.87 14.09
CA PHE A 98 -20.67 8.64 15.24
C PHE A 98 -21.77 9.55 15.82
N CYS A 99 -22.59 10.20 14.97
CA CYS A 99 -23.66 11.09 15.42
C CYS A 99 -24.84 10.36 16.09
N PHE A 100 -25.04 9.07 15.81
CA PHE A 100 -26.13 8.27 16.38
C PHE A 100 -25.69 7.35 17.53
N GLU A 101 -24.41 7.37 17.93
CA GLU A 101 -23.81 6.39 18.86
C GLU A 101 -24.06 4.92 18.42
N GLU A 102 -24.29 4.71 17.12
CA GLU A 102 -24.54 3.39 16.54
C GLU A 102 -23.25 2.82 15.95
N ILE A 103 -23.05 1.51 16.08
CA ILE A 103 -21.89 0.82 15.50
C ILE A 103 -22.14 0.61 14.00
N MET A 104 -21.19 1.02 13.16
CA MET A 104 -21.26 0.78 11.72
C MET A 104 -21.40 -0.72 11.42
N PRO A 105 -22.30 -1.15 10.53
CA PRO A 105 -22.42 -2.54 10.12
C PRO A 105 -21.07 -3.09 9.65
N SER A 106 -20.66 -4.21 10.22
CA SER A 106 -19.35 -4.83 9.96
C SER A 106 -19.10 -5.14 8.49
N GLU A 107 -20.17 -5.42 7.73
CA GLU A 107 -20.11 -5.69 6.29
C GLU A 107 -19.75 -4.43 5.48
N VAL A 108 -20.33 -3.28 5.82
CA VAL A 108 -20.01 -1.99 5.20
C VAL A 108 -18.57 -1.63 5.51
N PHE A 109 -18.19 -1.68 6.79
CA PHE A 109 -16.83 -1.37 7.22
C PHE A 109 -15.79 -2.24 6.51
N ARG A 110 -16.07 -3.55 6.40
CA ARG A 110 -15.20 -4.49 5.66
C ARG A 110 -15.09 -4.12 4.19
N LYS A 111 -16.21 -3.90 3.48
CA LYS A 111 -16.18 -3.56 2.05
C LYS A 111 -15.42 -2.26 1.77
N ILE A 112 -15.57 -1.25 2.64
CA ILE A 112 -14.80 -0.02 2.55
C ILE A 112 -13.30 -0.31 2.67
N GLY A 113 -12.87 -1.04 3.70
CA GLY A 113 -11.45 -1.40 3.88
C GLY A 113 -10.89 -2.26 2.74
N ASP A 114 -11.70 -3.17 2.18
CA ASP A 114 -11.32 -3.97 1.01
C ASP A 114 -11.09 -3.07 -0.21
N LEU A 115 -11.94 -2.07 -0.43
CA LEU A 115 -11.82 -1.12 -1.54
C LEU A 115 -10.65 -0.14 -1.37
N GLU A 116 -10.39 0.34 -0.15
CA GLU A 116 -9.20 1.14 0.15
C GLU A 116 -7.94 0.36 -0.20
N SER A 117 -7.82 -0.88 0.30
CA SER A 117 -6.67 -1.75 0.00
C SER A 117 -6.56 -2.06 -1.50
N PHE A 118 -7.69 -2.22 -2.18
CA PHE A 118 -7.72 -2.50 -3.62
C PHE A 118 -7.32 -1.29 -4.46
N SER A 119 -7.79 -0.10 -4.12
CA SER A 119 -7.40 1.16 -4.76
C SER A 119 -5.91 1.44 -4.59
N GLU A 120 -5.36 1.16 -3.41
CA GLU A 120 -3.93 1.26 -3.11
C GLU A 120 -3.10 0.28 -3.97
N ASN A 121 -3.56 -0.95 -4.14
CA ASN A 121 -2.90 -1.92 -5.02
C ASN A 121 -2.86 -1.43 -6.47
N ILE A 122 -3.97 -0.86 -6.98
CA ILE A 122 -4.00 -0.28 -8.33
C ILE A 122 -3.03 0.90 -8.43
N ARG A 123 -2.98 1.78 -7.41
CA ARG A 123 -2.02 2.89 -7.36
C ARG A 123 -0.57 2.39 -7.49
N VAL A 124 -0.18 1.41 -6.67
CA VAL A 124 1.15 0.79 -6.74
C VAL A 124 1.42 0.21 -8.12
N LYS A 125 0.43 -0.42 -8.76
CA LYS A 125 0.58 -0.95 -10.13
C LYS A 125 0.76 0.16 -11.17
N ILE A 126 0.10 1.30 -11.02
CA ILE A 126 0.30 2.47 -11.89
C ILE A 126 1.73 3.01 -11.70
N GLU A 127 2.22 3.14 -10.47
CA GLU A 127 3.59 3.56 -10.17
C GLU A 127 4.65 2.60 -10.74
N GLU A 128 4.41 1.28 -10.65
CA GLU A 128 5.24 0.26 -11.30
C GLU A 128 5.30 0.48 -12.82
N LYS A 129 4.16 0.78 -13.46
CA LYS A 129 4.09 1.07 -14.90
C LYS A 129 4.81 2.36 -15.28
N GLU A 130 4.73 3.37 -14.44
CA GLU A 130 5.47 4.62 -14.64
C GLU A 130 6.99 4.40 -14.54
N SER A 131 7.43 3.63 -13.55
CA SER A 131 8.84 3.22 -13.41
C SER A 131 9.30 2.40 -14.62
N GLU A 132 8.48 1.47 -15.10
CA GLU A 132 8.75 0.66 -16.29
C GLU A 132 8.87 1.54 -17.56
N ALA A 133 8.01 2.54 -17.73
CA ALA A 133 8.11 3.52 -18.82
C ALA A 133 9.39 4.37 -18.73
N ARG A 134 9.78 4.82 -17.53
CA ARG A 134 11.03 5.57 -17.29
C ARG A 134 12.26 4.72 -17.60
N GLN A 135 12.28 3.47 -17.16
CA GLN A 135 13.37 2.54 -17.49
C GLN A 135 13.43 2.29 -19.01
N GLY A 136 12.28 2.07 -19.65
CA GLY A 136 12.19 1.90 -21.10
C GLY A 136 12.71 3.10 -21.88
N ARG A 137 12.52 4.33 -21.37
CA ARG A 137 13.13 5.55 -21.93
C ARG A 137 14.65 5.54 -21.81
N ALA A 138 15.17 5.37 -20.61
CA ALA A 138 16.62 5.46 -20.34
C ALA A 138 17.39 4.46 -21.20
N VAL A 139 16.96 3.20 -21.19
CA VAL A 139 17.64 2.11 -21.93
C VAL A 139 17.57 2.33 -23.45
N ARG A 140 16.45 2.83 -23.99
CA ARG A 140 16.35 3.14 -25.43
C ARG A 140 17.13 4.39 -25.81
N GLY A 141 17.16 5.39 -24.94
CA GLY A 141 17.96 6.61 -25.13
C GLY A 141 19.44 6.27 -25.23
N GLU A 142 19.96 5.50 -24.27
CA GLU A 142 21.35 5.01 -24.31
C GLU A 142 21.63 4.15 -25.55
N TYR A 143 20.70 3.26 -25.92
CA TYR A 143 20.83 2.46 -27.14
C TYR A 143 20.93 3.34 -28.40
N LEU A 144 20.02 4.31 -28.57
CA LEU A 144 20.00 5.17 -29.75
C LEU A 144 21.22 6.07 -29.82
N LEU A 145 21.59 6.72 -28.71
CA LEU A 145 22.77 7.56 -28.63
C LEU A 145 24.05 6.78 -28.92
N GLY A 146 24.19 5.57 -28.35
CA GLY A 146 25.34 4.71 -28.62
C GLY A 146 25.41 4.26 -30.09
N VAL A 147 24.27 3.94 -30.71
CA VAL A 147 24.22 3.59 -32.14
C VAL A 147 24.62 4.80 -33.01
N GLU A 148 24.11 5.99 -32.73
CA GLU A 148 24.43 7.21 -33.47
C GLU A 148 25.90 7.61 -33.31
N SER A 149 26.43 7.57 -32.09
CA SER A 149 27.84 7.81 -31.77
C SER A 149 28.76 6.85 -32.53
N PHE A 150 28.46 5.54 -32.49
CA PHE A 150 29.20 4.53 -33.24
C PHE A 150 29.15 4.81 -34.76
N GLN A 151 27.97 5.13 -35.30
CA GLN A 151 27.81 5.41 -36.72
C GLN A 151 28.60 6.65 -37.16
N SER A 152 28.60 7.70 -36.34
CA SER A 152 29.38 8.92 -36.58
C SER A 152 30.89 8.63 -36.56
N TRP A 153 31.35 7.84 -35.58
CA TRP A 153 32.74 7.39 -35.51
C TRP A 153 33.12 6.55 -36.73
N MET A 154 32.26 5.62 -37.13
CA MET A 154 32.45 4.79 -38.33
C MET A 154 32.59 5.64 -39.58
N GLN A 155 31.69 6.60 -39.79
CA GLN A 155 31.72 7.46 -40.96
C GLN A 155 32.99 8.32 -41.01
N THR A 156 33.40 8.89 -39.87
CA THR A 156 34.65 9.65 -39.75
C THR A 156 35.86 8.78 -40.05
N THR A 157 35.88 7.57 -39.49
CA THR A 157 36.93 6.59 -39.70
C THR A 157 37.03 6.14 -41.15
N GLU A 158 35.90 5.82 -41.79
CA GLU A 158 35.86 5.44 -43.21
C GLU A 158 36.31 6.57 -44.13
N ASN A 159 35.98 7.83 -43.81
CA ASN A 159 36.42 8.99 -44.58
C ASN A 159 37.96 9.14 -44.50
N ARG A 160 38.53 9.00 -43.29
CA ARG A 160 39.99 9.02 -43.08
C ARG A 160 40.69 7.84 -43.78
N MET A 161 40.11 6.64 -43.74
CA MET A 161 40.62 5.47 -44.45
C MET A 161 40.58 5.64 -45.99
N ARG A 162 39.59 6.36 -46.52
CA ARG A 162 39.47 6.66 -47.95
C ARG A 162 40.44 7.74 -48.43
N GLU A 163 41.02 8.52 -47.53
CA GLU A 163 42.00 9.55 -47.84
C GLU A 163 43.35 8.93 -48.24
N LYS A 164 43.48 8.58 -49.52
CA LYS A 164 44.65 7.89 -50.12
C LYS A 164 45.97 8.68 -50.11
N SER A 165 46.05 9.82 -49.42
CA SER A 165 47.18 10.77 -49.46
C SER A 165 47.89 10.97 -48.12
N LEU A 166 47.63 10.14 -47.12
CA LEU A 166 48.34 10.23 -45.84
C LEU A 166 49.84 9.96 -46.07
N GLN A 167 50.66 10.95 -45.73
CA GLN A 167 52.12 10.78 -45.66
C GLN A 167 52.44 9.65 -44.66
N PRO A 168 53.55 8.92 -44.83
CA PRO A 168 53.86 7.75 -44.01
C PRO A 168 53.81 8.00 -42.49
N SER A 169 54.22 9.18 -42.02
CA SER A 169 54.11 9.58 -40.61
C SER A 169 52.66 9.78 -40.15
N SER A 170 51.84 10.45 -40.96
CA SER A 170 50.42 10.70 -40.68
C SER A 170 49.58 9.41 -40.71
N LEU A 171 50.00 8.42 -41.51
CA LEU A 171 49.38 7.09 -41.50
C LEU A 171 49.66 6.35 -40.19
N ILE A 172 50.89 6.44 -39.67
CA ILE A 172 51.26 5.80 -38.39
C ILE A 172 50.51 6.45 -37.22
N GLU A 173 50.42 7.79 -37.19
CA GLU A 173 49.63 8.52 -36.20
C GLU A 173 48.16 8.12 -36.25
N PHE A 174 47.55 8.10 -37.44
CA PHE A 174 46.17 7.66 -37.62
C PHE A 174 45.95 6.21 -37.17
N LEU A 175 46.85 5.28 -37.49
CA LEU A 175 46.73 3.88 -37.06
C LEU A 175 46.82 3.73 -35.54
N ASN A 176 47.61 4.58 -34.86
CA ASN A 176 47.73 4.57 -33.41
C ASN A 176 46.52 5.20 -32.71
N GLU A 177 46.00 6.31 -33.24
CA GLU A 177 44.71 6.89 -32.82
C GLU A 177 43.59 5.86 -32.98
N LEU A 178 43.48 5.23 -34.15
CA LEU A 178 42.44 4.24 -34.44
C LEU A 178 42.53 3.03 -33.52
N LYS A 179 43.74 2.58 -33.14
CA LYS A 179 43.93 1.51 -32.14
C LYS A 179 43.37 1.89 -30.77
N LEU A 180 43.57 3.14 -30.34
CA LEU A 180 43.06 3.65 -29.06
C LEU A 180 41.54 3.83 -29.10
N ASP A 181 41.02 4.47 -30.14
CA ASP A 181 39.59 4.67 -30.34
C ASP A 181 38.82 3.35 -30.38
N LEU A 182 39.37 2.34 -31.06
CA LEU A 182 38.76 1.01 -31.17
C LEU A 182 38.54 0.36 -29.80
N VAL A 183 39.38 0.63 -28.80
CA VAL A 183 39.17 0.15 -27.42
C VAL A 183 37.97 0.84 -26.80
N SER A 184 37.83 2.16 -26.96
CA SER A 184 36.69 2.93 -26.46
C SER A 184 35.38 2.51 -27.13
N VAL A 185 35.38 2.44 -28.46
CA VAL A 185 34.21 2.08 -29.27
C VAL A 185 33.78 0.63 -29.04
N THR A 186 34.73 -0.28 -28.78
CA THR A 186 34.36 -1.66 -28.40
C THR A 186 33.58 -1.67 -27.08
N LYS A 187 33.99 -0.86 -26.09
CA LYS A 187 33.23 -0.74 -24.82
C LYS A 187 31.85 -0.13 -25.04
N GLU A 188 31.73 0.86 -25.93
CA GLU A 188 30.45 1.45 -26.29
C GLU A 188 29.51 0.43 -26.93
N VAL A 189 30.01 -0.41 -27.83
CA VAL A 189 29.23 -1.52 -28.40
C VAL A 189 28.85 -2.57 -27.35
N ASP A 190 29.69 -2.82 -26.35
CA ASP A 190 29.30 -3.67 -25.20
C ASP A 190 28.17 -3.03 -24.37
N THR A 191 28.17 -1.72 -24.19
CA THR A 191 27.07 -0.98 -23.54
C THR A 191 25.78 -1.07 -24.36
N ILE A 192 25.85 -0.82 -25.68
CA ILE A 192 24.73 -1.02 -26.61
C ILE A 192 24.18 -2.45 -26.47
N ASN A 193 25.05 -3.46 -26.41
CA ASN A 193 24.64 -4.86 -26.26
C ASN A 193 23.90 -5.12 -24.94
N LYS A 194 24.33 -4.50 -23.83
CA LYS A 194 23.60 -4.56 -22.54
C LYS A 194 22.22 -3.94 -22.67
N CYS A 195 22.09 -2.77 -23.30
CA CYS A 195 20.79 -2.14 -23.55
C CYS A 195 19.88 -3.06 -24.39
N VAL A 196 20.44 -3.68 -25.44
CA VAL A 196 19.71 -4.65 -26.28
C VAL A 196 19.22 -5.86 -25.47
N GLN A 197 20.01 -6.38 -24.54
CA GLN A 197 19.57 -7.48 -23.67
C GLN A 197 18.39 -7.09 -22.78
N VAL A 198 18.43 -5.90 -22.17
CA VAL A 198 17.31 -5.41 -21.35
C VAL A 198 16.06 -5.21 -22.22
N ILE A 199 16.22 -4.63 -23.41
CA ILE A 199 15.12 -4.45 -24.36
C ILE A 199 14.51 -5.79 -24.76
N ARG A 200 15.32 -6.81 -25.07
CA ARG A 200 14.84 -8.16 -25.41
C ARG A 200 14.08 -8.85 -24.28
N GLN A 201 14.44 -8.59 -23.03
CA GLN A 201 13.76 -9.19 -21.88
C GLN A 201 12.40 -8.54 -21.58
N LYS A 202 12.26 -7.25 -21.87
CA LYS A 202 11.11 -6.43 -21.45
C LYS A 202 10.15 -6.08 -22.57
N SER A 203 10.63 -6.03 -23.82
CA SER A 203 9.82 -5.71 -24.99
C SER A 203 9.07 -6.94 -25.52
N LYS A 204 7.82 -6.73 -25.92
CA LYS A 204 6.96 -7.68 -26.64
C LYS A 204 6.85 -7.33 -28.13
N ASN A 205 7.49 -6.25 -28.59
CA ASN A 205 7.41 -5.80 -29.97
C ASN A 205 8.43 -6.55 -30.84
N GLU A 206 7.98 -7.62 -31.50
CA GLU A 206 8.84 -8.48 -32.34
C GLU A 206 9.53 -7.72 -33.49
N GLU A 207 8.84 -6.81 -34.16
CA GLU A 207 9.40 -6.00 -35.26
C GLU A 207 10.54 -5.09 -34.76
N TYR A 208 10.36 -4.46 -33.61
CA TYR A 208 11.39 -3.64 -32.99
C TYR A 208 12.62 -4.48 -32.58
N LEU A 209 12.39 -5.67 -32.04
CA LEU A 209 13.44 -6.60 -31.66
C LEU A 209 14.23 -7.15 -32.87
N GLU A 210 13.55 -7.41 -33.98
CA GLU A 210 14.16 -7.77 -35.26
C GLU A 210 15.10 -6.66 -35.74
N ASN A 211 14.61 -5.42 -35.78
CA ASN A 211 15.37 -4.25 -36.21
C ASN A 211 16.62 -4.02 -35.35
N ILE A 212 16.50 -4.11 -34.02
CA ILE A 212 17.64 -4.02 -33.11
C ILE A 212 18.67 -5.11 -33.40
N SER A 213 18.19 -6.33 -33.67
CA SER A 213 19.06 -7.48 -33.92
C SER A 213 19.85 -7.31 -35.22
N VAL A 214 19.21 -6.83 -36.28
CA VAL A 214 19.87 -6.49 -37.55
C VAL A 214 20.91 -5.40 -37.34
N THR A 215 20.58 -4.34 -36.60
CA THR A 215 21.52 -3.26 -36.27
C THR A 215 22.73 -3.81 -35.52
N MET A 216 22.53 -4.63 -34.47
CA MET A 216 23.63 -5.19 -33.68
C MET A 216 24.56 -6.09 -34.50
N ILE A 217 23.99 -6.91 -35.40
CA ILE A 217 24.77 -7.73 -36.33
C ILE A 217 25.62 -6.83 -37.25
N SER A 218 25.05 -5.75 -37.76
CA SER A 218 25.75 -4.78 -38.61
C SER A 218 26.91 -4.10 -37.87
N LEU A 219 26.69 -3.58 -36.65
CA LEU A 219 27.73 -2.94 -35.84
C LEU A 219 28.87 -3.92 -35.52
N THR A 220 28.54 -5.15 -35.13
CA THR A 220 29.52 -6.20 -34.84
C THR A 220 30.34 -6.55 -36.07
N HIS A 221 29.71 -6.59 -37.25
CA HIS A 221 30.39 -6.83 -38.52
C HIS A 221 31.34 -5.67 -38.87
N GLN A 222 30.91 -4.42 -38.72
CA GLN A 222 31.72 -3.23 -38.99
C GLN A 222 32.98 -3.17 -38.10
N ILE A 223 32.85 -3.43 -36.80
CA ILE A 223 34.01 -3.56 -35.90
C ILE A 223 34.97 -4.64 -36.38
N LYS A 224 34.45 -5.80 -36.79
CA LYS A 224 35.28 -6.91 -37.26
C LYS A 224 36.06 -6.53 -38.51
N THR A 225 35.42 -5.83 -39.44
CA THR A 225 36.05 -5.32 -40.67
C THR A 225 37.18 -4.34 -40.35
N ILE A 226 36.97 -3.39 -39.44
CA ILE A 226 38.02 -2.46 -39.00
C ILE A 226 39.18 -3.21 -38.32
N LYS A 227 38.88 -4.17 -37.44
CA LYS A 227 39.92 -5.02 -36.80
C LYS A 227 40.77 -5.75 -37.83
N SER A 228 40.14 -6.35 -38.84
CA SER A 228 40.86 -7.02 -39.94
C SER A 228 41.72 -6.05 -40.75
N TRP A 229 41.17 -4.89 -41.13
CA TRP A 229 41.92 -3.86 -41.86
C TRP A 229 43.12 -3.34 -41.06
N LEU A 230 42.97 -3.16 -39.75
CA LEU A 230 44.04 -2.68 -38.87
C LEU A 230 45.19 -3.70 -38.74
N GLU A 231 44.87 -5.00 -38.67
CA GLU A 231 45.90 -6.05 -38.68
C GLU A 231 46.60 -6.18 -40.05
N GLU A 232 45.89 -5.97 -41.16
CA GLU A 232 46.50 -5.95 -42.50
C GLU A 232 47.49 -4.77 -42.67
N ASN A 233 47.17 -3.59 -42.15
CA ASN A 233 48.01 -2.39 -42.27
C ASN A 233 49.18 -2.34 -41.28
N LYS A 234 49.17 -3.18 -40.24
CA LYS A 234 50.29 -3.37 -39.30
C LYS A 234 51.58 -3.86 -39.97
N LEU A 235 51.45 -4.60 -41.08
CA LEU A 235 52.58 -5.02 -41.91
C LEU A 235 53.18 -3.84 -42.70
N GLN A 236 52.34 -2.92 -43.16
CA GLN A 236 52.79 -1.69 -43.84
C GLN A 236 53.47 -0.71 -42.87
N GLU A 237 52.95 -0.57 -41.65
CA GLU A 237 53.57 0.21 -40.57
C GLU A 237 55.01 -0.25 -40.31
N LYS A 238 55.23 -1.57 -40.18
CA LYS A 238 56.57 -2.15 -39.98
C LYS A 238 57.51 -1.90 -41.15
N ASP A 239 57.03 -2.02 -42.40
CA ASP A 239 57.85 -1.80 -43.61
C ASP A 239 58.25 -0.32 -43.75
N ILE A 240 57.35 0.61 -43.43
CA ILE A 240 57.62 2.06 -43.40
C ILE A 240 58.66 2.39 -42.31
N GLN A 241 58.50 1.84 -41.11
CA GLN A 241 59.47 2.04 -40.00
C GLN A 241 60.86 1.52 -40.36
N LEU A 242 60.96 0.35 -41.01
CA LEU A 242 62.23 -0.19 -41.48
C LEU A 242 62.89 0.69 -42.56
N LYS A 243 62.11 1.22 -43.50
CA LYS A 243 62.61 2.16 -44.53
C LYS A 243 63.08 3.47 -43.94
N LEU A 244 62.34 4.02 -42.97
CA LEU A 244 62.75 5.23 -42.25
C LEU A 244 64.02 5.02 -41.42
N GLN A 245 64.15 3.86 -40.77
CA GLN A 245 65.36 3.49 -40.03
C GLN A 245 66.57 3.37 -40.96
N LEU A 246 66.42 2.72 -42.12
CA LEU A 246 67.48 2.64 -43.13
C LEU A 246 67.91 4.01 -43.64
N ILE A 247 66.97 4.94 -43.84
CA ILE A 247 67.27 6.33 -44.21
C ILE A 247 67.99 7.05 -43.07
N PHE A 248 67.55 6.85 -41.83
CA PHE A 248 68.19 7.42 -40.64
C PHE A 248 69.63 6.94 -40.48
N ASP A 249 69.86 5.64 -40.61
CA ASP A 249 71.19 5.01 -40.55
C ASP A 249 72.09 5.50 -41.70
N HIS A 250 71.52 5.74 -42.88
CA HIS A 250 72.24 6.30 -44.04
C HIS A 250 72.61 7.78 -43.85
N LEU A 251 71.74 8.57 -43.22
CA LEU A 251 72.01 9.97 -42.88
C LEU A 251 73.03 10.08 -41.73
N GLN A 252 72.98 9.18 -40.76
CA GLN A 252 73.95 9.12 -39.65
C GLN A 252 75.35 8.74 -40.14
N SER A 253 75.44 7.86 -41.14
CA SER A 253 76.70 7.47 -41.78
C SER A 253 77.24 8.49 -42.79
N SER A 254 76.42 9.46 -43.21
CA SER A 254 76.82 10.54 -44.13
C SER A 254 77.22 11.84 -43.40
N SER A 255 77.25 11.83 -42.06
CA SER A 255 77.48 13.01 -41.20
C SER A 255 78.97 13.32 -40.91
N GLU A 256 79.90 12.81 -41.71
CA GLU A 256 81.32 13.22 -41.71
C GLU A 256 81.70 13.90 -43.04
N MET A 257 81.10 15.06 -43.36
CA MET A 257 81.73 16.06 -44.24
C MET A 257 81.28 17.47 -43.86
N GLU A 258 82.27 18.37 -43.91
CA GLU A 258 82.30 19.75 -43.43
C GLU A 258 81.19 20.71 -43.94
N PRO A 259 80.99 21.84 -43.23
CA PRO A 259 79.89 22.77 -43.47
C PRO A 259 80.23 23.80 -44.56
N PRO A 260 79.22 24.28 -45.31
CA PRO A 260 79.27 25.65 -45.80
C PRO A 260 78.06 26.46 -45.32
N SER A 261 78.41 27.61 -44.74
CA SER A 261 77.67 28.87 -44.77
C SER A 261 76.13 28.83 -44.64
N SER A 262 75.61 29.14 -43.45
CA SER A 262 74.18 29.42 -43.30
C SER A 262 73.87 30.43 -42.20
N LYS A 263 74.42 31.65 -42.32
CA LYS A 263 73.90 32.79 -41.54
C LYS A 263 72.48 33.20 -41.99
N GLY A 264 72.07 32.89 -43.22
CA GLY A 264 70.71 33.15 -43.72
C GLY A 264 69.65 32.15 -43.24
N ASP A 265 70.00 30.86 -43.12
CA ASP A 265 69.04 29.84 -42.64
C ASP A 265 68.86 29.86 -41.13
N LEU A 266 69.85 30.37 -40.38
CA LEU A 266 69.76 30.54 -38.93
C LEU A 266 68.74 31.62 -38.53
N ASP A 267 68.66 32.72 -39.27
CA ASP A 267 67.65 33.77 -39.01
C ASP A 267 66.24 33.29 -39.39
N GLY A 268 66.09 32.57 -40.51
CA GLY A 268 64.82 31.94 -40.89
C GLY A 268 64.36 30.83 -39.93
N LEU A 269 65.30 30.11 -39.32
CA LEU A 269 65.02 29.13 -38.27
C LEU A 269 64.64 29.81 -36.95
N ASN A 270 65.31 30.91 -36.60
CA ASN A 270 65.04 31.69 -35.40
C ASN A 270 63.67 32.40 -35.49
N ASP A 271 63.28 32.88 -36.67
CA ASP A 271 61.95 33.43 -36.93
C ASP A 271 60.86 32.37 -36.88
N ARG A 272 61.11 31.17 -37.41
CA ARG A 272 60.19 30.02 -37.24
C ARG A 272 60.08 29.60 -35.78
N HIS A 273 61.18 29.62 -35.04
CA HIS A 273 61.21 29.28 -33.62
C HIS A 273 60.45 30.33 -32.78
N LYS A 274 60.61 31.63 -33.08
CA LYS A 274 59.79 32.69 -32.48
C LYS A 274 58.32 32.53 -32.81
N LYS A 275 57.98 32.22 -34.07
CA LYS A 275 56.59 32.03 -34.49
C LYS A 275 55.97 30.79 -33.85
N LEU A 276 56.74 29.72 -33.68
CA LEU A 276 56.33 28.53 -32.94
C LEU A 276 56.10 28.85 -31.46
N ASN A 277 57.02 29.55 -30.80
CA ASN A 277 56.83 29.96 -29.41
C ASN A 277 55.62 30.90 -29.23
N GLN A 278 55.38 31.82 -30.18
CA GLN A 278 54.17 32.66 -30.19
C GLN A 278 52.87 31.85 -30.35
N LEU A 279 52.92 30.72 -31.05
CA LEU A 279 51.77 29.80 -31.19
C LEU A 279 51.62 28.84 -30.00
N LEU A 280 52.70 28.55 -29.27
CA LEU A 280 52.70 27.63 -28.13
C LEU A 280 52.34 28.32 -26.81
N GLU A 281 52.67 29.60 -26.61
CA GLU A 281 52.33 30.33 -25.37
C GLU A 281 50.82 30.38 -25.07
N PRO A 282 49.91 30.66 -26.03
CA PRO A 282 48.47 30.59 -25.80
C PRO A 282 48.00 29.17 -25.42
N LYS A 283 48.59 28.13 -26.05
CA LYS A 283 48.28 26.74 -25.73
C LYS A 283 48.73 26.36 -24.34
N LYS A 284 49.91 26.83 -23.91
CA LYS A 284 50.42 26.63 -22.56
C LYS A 284 49.49 27.25 -21.51
N TYR A 285 49.02 28.48 -21.74
CA TYR A 285 48.05 29.13 -20.87
C TYR A 285 46.71 28.34 -20.79
N ASN A 286 46.23 27.81 -21.92
CA ASN A 286 45.04 26.96 -21.94
C ASN A 286 45.24 25.68 -21.12
N PHE A 287 46.37 25.00 -21.27
CA PHE A 287 46.69 23.80 -20.47
C PHE A 287 46.79 24.09 -18.98
N GLU A 288 47.43 25.19 -18.57
CA GLU A 288 47.50 25.58 -17.15
C GLU A 288 46.10 25.83 -16.57
N THR A 289 45.21 26.43 -17.36
CA THR A 289 43.81 26.64 -16.97
C THR A 289 43.05 25.32 -16.85
N ASP A 290 43.22 24.40 -17.81
CA ASP A 290 42.53 23.11 -17.79
C ASP A 290 43.01 22.22 -16.63
N ILE A 291 44.30 22.26 -16.30
CA ILE A 291 44.84 21.58 -15.11
C ILE A 291 44.18 22.12 -13.84
N GLN A 292 44.02 23.44 -13.72
CA GLN A 292 43.36 24.04 -12.56
C GLN A 292 41.88 23.63 -12.47
N VAL A 293 41.19 23.51 -13.60
CA VAL A 293 39.81 22.98 -13.66
C VAL A 293 39.77 21.53 -13.19
N LEU A 294 40.68 20.67 -13.66
CA LEU A 294 40.77 19.27 -13.23
C LEU A 294 41.04 19.13 -11.73
N GLU A 295 41.92 19.96 -11.16
CA GLU A 295 42.18 19.97 -9.71
C GLU A 295 40.93 20.37 -8.91
N ASN A 296 40.17 21.35 -9.39
CA ASN A 296 38.93 21.75 -8.72
C ASN A 296 37.86 20.66 -8.83
N LEU A 297 37.73 20.00 -9.99
CA LEU A 297 36.85 18.85 -10.20
C LEU A 297 37.20 17.69 -9.24
N GLU A 298 38.49 17.42 -9.01
CA GLU A 298 38.97 16.41 -8.06
C GLU A 298 38.52 16.71 -6.62
N ARG A 299 38.62 17.97 -6.19
CA ARG A 299 38.17 18.40 -4.86
C ARG A 299 36.67 18.23 -4.71
N SER A 300 35.88 18.68 -5.69
CA SER A 300 34.42 18.50 -5.70
C SER A 300 34.00 17.03 -5.69
N SER A 301 34.75 16.16 -6.37
CA SER A 301 34.54 14.70 -6.30
C SER A 301 34.69 14.19 -4.87
N THR A 302 35.74 14.63 -4.18
CA THR A 302 36.03 14.22 -2.79
C THR A 302 34.95 14.70 -1.83
N ASP A 303 34.47 15.94 -1.99
CA ASP A 303 33.39 16.50 -1.17
C ASP A 303 32.08 15.73 -1.38
N MET A 304 31.77 15.35 -2.63
CA MET A 304 30.61 14.52 -2.94
C MET A 304 30.72 13.09 -2.40
N GLU A 305 31.91 12.49 -2.37
CA GLU A 305 32.11 11.17 -1.75
C GLU A 305 31.85 11.20 -0.24
N SER A 306 32.29 12.28 0.42
CA SER A 306 31.98 12.52 1.83
C SER A 306 30.47 12.66 2.03
N LEU A 307 29.79 13.46 1.20
CA LEU A 307 28.34 13.65 1.27
C LEU A 307 27.58 12.35 1.03
N LEU A 308 27.96 11.56 0.03
CA LEU A 308 27.35 10.26 -0.23
C LEU A 308 27.47 9.34 0.97
N THR A 309 28.63 9.34 1.63
CA THR A 309 28.87 8.55 2.84
C THR A 309 27.95 9.00 3.98
N GLU A 310 27.84 10.32 4.21
CA GLU A 310 26.92 10.90 5.19
C GLU A 310 25.47 10.47 4.91
N VAL A 311 24.97 10.65 3.67
CA VAL A 311 23.62 10.28 3.24
C VAL A 311 23.35 8.78 3.43
N CYS A 312 24.29 7.92 3.01
CA CYS A 312 24.14 6.46 3.14
C CYS A 312 24.13 6.00 4.62
N SER A 313 24.88 6.69 5.49
CA SER A 313 24.96 6.36 6.91
C SER A 313 23.71 6.76 7.71
N PHE A 314 22.96 7.74 7.22
CA PHE A 314 21.77 8.27 7.88
C PHE A 314 20.63 7.24 7.89
N ASN A 315 20.12 6.91 9.09
CA ASN A 315 18.92 6.09 9.23
C ASN A 315 17.67 6.98 9.29
N ALA A 316 17.17 7.38 8.12
CA ALA A 316 15.98 8.21 7.99
C ALA A 316 14.74 7.52 8.57
N PHE A 317 14.71 6.19 8.59
CA PHE A 317 13.60 5.43 9.16
C PHE A 317 13.44 5.71 10.65
N ASP A 318 14.52 5.86 11.43
CA ASP A 318 14.48 6.03 12.90
C ASP A 318 14.43 7.47 13.39
N ALA A 319 14.76 8.42 12.52
CA ALA A 319 14.80 9.81 12.89
C ALA A 319 13.38 10.33 13.20
N LYS A 320 13.27 11.22 14.20
CA LYS A 320 12.04 12.00 14.38
C LYS A 320 11.84 12.85 13.12
N LEU A 321 10.58 13.02 12.69
CA LEU A 321 10.24 13.70 11.43
C LEU A 321 10.99 15.02 11.24
N SER A 322 10.96 15.90 12.24
CA SER A 322 11.65 17.20 12.17
C SER A 322 13.18 17.09 12.03
N ILE A 323 13.77 16.04 12.61
CA ILE A 323 15.22 15.77 12.51
C ILE A 323 15.55 15.16 11.15
N ALA A 324 14.69 14.28 10.63
CA ALA A 324 14.83 13.71 9.29
C ALA A 324 14.74 14.79 8.22
N ASP A 325 13.69 15.63 8.28
CA ASP A 325 13.48 16.72 7.34
C ASP A 325 14.64 17.73 7.40
N SER A 326 15.09 18.10 8.60
CA SER A 326 16.25 19.02 8.76
C SER A 326 17.55 18.42 8.20
N GLN A 327 17.79 17.12 8.37
CA GLN A 327 18.98 16.45 7.84
C GLN A 327 18.92 16.31 6.32
N ILE A 328 17.76 15.95 5.77
CA ILE A 328 17.51 15.87 4.33
C ILE A 328 17.67 17.24 3.67
N GLU A 329 17.12 18.29 4.30
CA GLU A 329 17.31 19.67 3.85
C GLU A 329 18.79 20.09 3.93
N ALA A 330 19.51 19.69 4.98
CA ALA A 330 20.95 19.94 5.08
C ALA A 330 21.76 19.22 3.99
N PHE A 331 21.43 17.96 3.65
CA PHE A 331 22.07 17.24 2.54
C PHE A 331 21.78 17.91 1.20
N THR A 332 20.53 18.31 0.98
CA THR A 332 20.11 19.04 -0.22
C THR A 332 20.83 20.38 -0.35
N GLY A 333 20.96 21.11 0.76
CA GLY A 333 21.69 22.37 0.83
C GLY A 333 23.20 22.24 0.59
N LYS A 334 23.80 21.06 0.85
CA LYS A 334 25.19 20.75 0.48
C LYS A 334 25.34 20.34 -0.99
N LEU A 335 24.34 19.66 -1.57
CA LEU A 335 24.37 19.16 -2.94
C LEU A 335 24.12 20.27 -3.97
N LEU A 336 23.14 21.14 -3.72
CA LEU A 336 22.72 22.20 -4.65
C LEU A 336 23.89 23.09 -5.13
N PRO A 337 24.75 23.64 -4.25
CA PRO A 337 25.87 24.48 -4.68
C PRO A 337 26.87 23.72 -5.58
N VAL A 338 27.02 22.41 -5.38
CA VAL A 338 27.92 21.59 -6.20
C VAL A 338 27.32 21.36 -7.59
N MET A 339 26.01 21.11 -7.68
CA MET A 339 25.31 21.00 -8.97
C MET A 339 25.34 22.32 -9.75
N GLU A 340 25.11 23.45 -9.07
CA GLU A 340 25.22 24.79 -9.67
C GLU A 340 26.64 25.05 -10.18
N TYR A 341 27.66 24.70 -9.40
CA TYR A 341 29.06 24.81 -9.81
C TYR A 341 29.39 23.94 -11.03
N ILE A 342 28.90 22.69 -11.08
CA ILE A 342 29.12 21.80 -12.23
C ILE A 342 28.48 22.39 -13.49
N GLN A 343 27.25 22.91 -13.39
CA GLN A 343 26.56 23.54 -14.51
C GLN A 343 27.28 24.80 -14.98
N GLU A 344 27.71 25.66 -14.07
CA GLU A 344 28.48 26.85 -14.41
C GLU A 344 29.80 26.49 -15.09
N LEU A 345 30.47 25.44 -14.63
CA LEU A 345 31.70 24.95 -15.22
C LEU A 345 31.48 24.35 -16.62
N VAL A 346 30.38 23.61 -16.84
CA VAL A 346 29.96 23.12 -18.16
C VAL A 346 29.76 24.30 -19.11
N ASP A 347 29.05 25.34 -18.68
CA ASP A 347 28.77 26.52 -19.49
C ASP A 347 30.06 27.28 -19.83
N GLN A 348 30.93 27.50 -18.84
CA GLN A 348 32.23 28.17 -19.03
C GLN A 348 33.13 27.40 -19.99
N MET A 349 33.23 26.07 -19.84
CA MET A 349 34.09 25.24 -20.68
C MET A 349 33.51 25.10 -22.09
N THR A 350 32.19 24.92 -22.22
CA THR A 350 31.51 24.91 -23.52
C THR A 350 31.74 26.23 -24.26
N GLN A 351 31.58 27.37 -23.57
CA GLN A 351 31.82 28.68 -24.16
C GLN A 351 33.29 28.89 -24.55
N LYS A 352 34.24 28.49 -23.71
CA LYS A 352 35.69 28.57 -23.99
C LYS A 352 36.01 27.82 -25.28
N TYR A 353 35.66 26.54 -25.34
CA TYR A 353 36.04 25.68 -26.47
C TYR A 353 35.26 25.98 -27.75
N PHE A 354 34.00 26.41 -27.63
CA PHE A 354 33.22 26.91 -28.77
C PHE A 354 33.80 28.20 -29.37
N CYS A 355 34.25 29.15 -28.55
CA CYS A 355 34.85 30.41 -29.02
C CYS A 355 36.21 30.23 -29.72
N PHE A 356 36.94 29.16 -29.42
CA PHE A 356 38.25 28.87 -30.02
C PHE A 356 38.21 27.86 -31.18
N GLU A 357 37.02 27.35 -31.56
CA GLU A 357 36.86 26.22 -32.49
C GLU A 357 37.71 24.99 -32.10
N GLU A 358 38.02 24.85 -30.80
CA GLU A 358 38.82 23.76 -30.26
C GLU A 358 37.91 22.72 -29.61
N ILE A 359 38.28 21.43 -29.70
CA ILE A 359 37.55 20.35 -29.04
C ILE A 359 37.98 20.33 -27.56
N MET A 360 37.01 20.28 -26.64
CA MET A 360 37.27 20.15 -25.21
C MET A 360 38.12 18.89 -24.92
N PRO A 361 39.17 18.98 -24.07
CA PRO A 361 39.96 17.82 -23.68
C PRO A 361 39.06 16.71 -23.11
N SER A 362 39.24 15.49 -23.62
CA SER A 362 38.40 14.34 -23.27
C SER A 362 38.38 14.04 -21.77
N GLU A 363 39.48 14.31 -21.06
CA GLU A 363 39.58 14.08 -19.62
C GLU A 363 38.76 15.08 -18.79
N VAL A 364 38.70 16.34 -19.22
CA VAL A 364 37.85 17.36 -18.60
C VAL A 364 36.38 17.01 -18.82
N PHE A 365 36.02 16.69 -20.07
CA PHE A 365 34.67 16.28 -20.43
C PHE A 365 34.23 15.04 -19.64
N ARG A 366 35.08 14.02 -19.54
CA ARG A 366 34.84 12.80 -18.76
C ARG A 366 34.62 13.10 -17.28
N LYS A 367 35.50 13.88 -16.64
CA LYS A 367 35.38 14.21 -15.21
C LYS A 367 34.12 15.03 -14.90
N ILE A 368 33.71 15.93 -15.80
CA ILE A 368 32.44 16.65 -15.67
C ILE A 368 31.28 15.67 -15.70
N GLY A 369 31.21 14.77 -16.70
CA GLY A 369 30.16 13.77 -16.80
C GLY A 369 30.14 12.78 -15.61
N ASP A 370 31.32 12.40 -15.10
CA ASP A 370 31.45 11.58 -13.90
C ASP A 370 30.84 12.30 -12.68
N LEU A 371 31.11 13.60 -12.50
CA LEU A 371 30.53 14.39 -11.40
C LEU A 371 29.03 14.64 -11.57
N GLU A 372 28.54 14.89 -12.79
CA GLU A 372 27.10 15.02 -13.05
C GLU A 372 26.37 13.74 -12.64
N SER A 373 26.85 12.58 -13.12
CA SER A 373 26.30 11.28 -12.74
C SER A 373 26.39 11.03 -11.24
N PHE A 374 27.47 11.48 -10.59
CA PHE A 374 27.67 11.29 -9.16
C PHE A 374 26.74 12.16 -8.32
N SER A 375 26.55 13.42 -8.71
CA SER A 375 25.62 14.35 -8.08
C SER A 375 24.17 13.85 -8.19
N GLU A 376 23.80 13.29 -9.35
CA GLU A 376 22.50 12.70 -9.58
C GLU A 376 22.28 11.44 -8.71
N ASN A 377 23.30 10.61 -8.55
CA ASN A 377 23.22 9.45 -7.64
C ASN A 377 23.01 9.90 -6.18
N ILE A 378 23.70 10.96 -5.72
CA ILE A 378 23.48 11.51 -4.38
C ILE A 378 22.05 12.06 -4.25
N ARG A 379 21.54 12.76 -5.27
CA ARG A 379 20.15 13.25 -5.30
C ARG A 379 19.15 12.11 -5.12
N VAL A 380 19.29 11.03 -5.90
CA VAL A 380 18.46 9.83 -5.78
C VAL A 380 18.55 9.23 -4.38
N LYS A 381 19.74 9.19 -3.78
CA LYS A 381 19.91 8.69 -2.39
C LYS A 381 19.23 9.58 -1.36
N ILE A 382 19.23 10.89 -1.54
CA ILE A 382 18.49 11.82 -0.68
C ILE A 382 16.97 11.57 -0.80
N GLU A 383 16.45 11.41 -2.02
CA GLU A 383 15.04 11.08 -2.27
C GLU A 383 14.64 9.73 -1.65
N GLU A 384 15.50 8.71 -1.73
CA GLU A 384 15.31 7.43 -1.05
C GLU A 384 15.20 7.62 0.48
N LYS A 385 16.04 8.48 1.07
CA LYS A 385 15.99 8.79 2.50
C LYS A 385 14.73 9.54 2.91
N GLU A 386 14.22 10.42 2.05
CA GLU A 386 12.95 11.08 2.28
C GLU A 386 11.78 10.10 2.26
N SER A 387 11.75 9.20 1.27
CA SER A 387 10.75 8.13 1.21
C SER A 387 10.84 7.19 2.42
N GLU A 388 12.06 6.87 2.87
CA GLU A 388 12.31 6.03 4.05
C GLU A 388 11.78 6.69 5.34
N ALA A 389 11.98 8.00 5.52
CA ALA A 389 11.42 8.76 6.64
C ALA A 389 9.89 8.76 6.62
N ARG A 390 9.28 9.02 5.45
CA ARG A 390 7.81 9.01 5.29
C ARG A 390 7.22 7.64 5.61
N GLN A 391 7.82 6.56 5.11
CA GLN A 391 7.40 5.21 5.43
C GLN A 391 7.54 4.91 6.93
N GLY A 392 8.67 5.29 7.53
CA GLY A 392 8.89 5.12 8.97
C GLY A 392 7.84 5.83 9.82
N ARG A 393 7.33 6.98 9.37
CA ARG A 393 6.22 7.70 10.01
C ARG A 393 4.91 6.93 9.89
N ALA A 394 4.54 6.52 8.68
CA ALA A 394 3.27 5.83 8.44
C ALA A 394 3.17 4.54 9.28
N VAL A 395 4.20 3.69 9.21
CA VAL A 395 4.24 2.42 9.94
C VAL A 395 4.19 2.61 11.46
N ARG A 396 4.90 3.62 12.00
CA ARG A 396 4.84 3.91 13.44
C ARG A 396 3.51 4.53 13.87
N GLY A 397 2.90 5.35 13.01
CA GLY A 397 1.58 5.91 13.24
C GLY A 397 0.53 4.81 13.35
N GLU A 398 0.49 3.90 12.37
CA GLU A 398 -0.39 2.72 12.39
C GLU A 398 -0.13 1.82 13.60
N TYR A 399 1.14 1.58 13.94
CA TYR A 399 1.49 0.82 15.14
C TYR A 399 0.94 1.48 16.42
N LEU A 400 1.19 2.78 16.61
CA LEU A 400 0.76 3.49 17.82
C LEU A 400 -0.77 3.56 17.93
N LEU A 401 -1.45 3.90 16.84
CA LEU A 401 -2.92 3.93 16.79
C LEU A 401 -3.52 2.57 17.08
N GLY A 402 -2.98 1.49 16.49
CA GLY A 402 -3.43 0.13 16.77
C GLY A 402 -3.21 -0.29 18.22
N VAL A 403 -2.06 0.08 18.81
CA VAL A 403 -1.79 -0.19 20.24
C VAL A 403 -2.76 0.59 21.14
N GLU A 404 -3.02 1.86 20.86
CA GLU A 404 -3.95 2.71 21.63
C GLU A 404 -5.39 2.19 21.54
N SER A 405 -5.85 1.87 20.33
CA SER A 405 -7.17 1.27 20.07
C SER A 405 -7.33 -0.05 20.81
N PHE A 406 -6.34 -0.95 20.71
CA PHE A 406 -6.33 -2.21 21.45
C PHE A 406 -6.40 -1.99 22.96
N GLN A 407 -5.59 -1.07 23.51
CA GLN A 407 -5.56 -0.78 24.94
C GLN A 407 -6.89 -0.19 25.44
N SER A 408 -7.53 0.68 24.65
CA SER A 408 -8.84 1.24 24.94
C SER A 408 -9.93 0.18 24.97
N TRP A 409 -9.94 -0.71 23.96
CA TRP A 409 -10.84 -1.86 23.93
C TRP A 409 -10.62 -2.79 25.13
N MET A 410 -9.35 -3.06 25.45
CA MET A 410 -8.97 -3.92 26.58
C MET A 410 -9.47 -3.33 27.90
N GLN A 411 -9.29 -2.03 28.14
CA GLN A 411 -9.74 -1.36 29.35
C GLN A 411 -11.28 -1.39 29.48
N THR A 412 -11.99 -1.14 28.39
CA THR A 412 -13.45 -1.19 28.34
C THR A 412 -13.96 -2.60 28.63
N THR A 413 -13.33 -3.60 28.00
CA THR A 413 -13.64 -5.02 28.18
C THR A 413 -13.37 -5.47 29.62
N GLU A 414 -12.22 -5.12 30.19
CA GLU A 414 -11.88 -5.43 31.58
C GLU A 414 -12.85 -4.82 32.59
N ASN A 415 -13.35 -3.60 32.33
CA ASN A 415 -14.33 -2.96 33.19
C ASN A 415 -15.66 -3.73 33.14
N ARG A 416 -16.14 -4.08 31.94
CA ARG A 416 -17.35 -4.89 31.76
C ARG A 416 -17.21 -6.29 32.38
N MET A 417 -16.05 -6.95 32.25
CA MET A 417 -15.78 -8.24 32.90
C MET A 417 -15.76 -8.15 34.44
N ARG A 418 -15.39 -6.98 35.00
CA ARG A 418 -15.37 -6.75 36.45
C ARG A 418 -16.74 -6.38 37.02
N GLU A 419 -17.71 -6.01 36.20
CA GLU A 419 -19.08 -5.73 36.62
C GLU A 419 -19.80 -7.04 37.00
N LYS A 420 -19.63 -7.43 38.27
CA LYS A 420 -20.22 -8.64 38.88
C LYS A 420 -21.75 -8.59 39.08
N SER A 421 -22.43 -7.58 38.57
CA SER A 421 -23.87 -7.34 38.78
C SER A 421 -24.72 -7.53 37.52
N LEU A 422 -24.15 -8.09 36.45
CA LEU A 422 -24.90 -8.36 35.22
C LEU A 422 -25.95 -9.44 35.49
N GLN A 423 -27.20 -9.14 35.14
CA GLN A 423 -28.25 -10.15 35.09
C GLN A 423 -27.87 -11.24 34.07
N PRO A 424 -28.33 -12.49 34.23
CA PRO A 424 -27.94 -13.61 33.36
C PRO A 424 -28.06 -13.33 31.86
N SER A 425 -29.15 -12.66 31.44
CA SER A 425 -29.39 -12.26 30.05
C SER A 425 -28.36 -11.24 29.52
N SER A 426 -28.06 -10.20 30.30
CA SER A 426 -27.05 -9.18 29.94
C SER A 426 -25.64 -9.77 29.87
N LEU A 427 -25.32 -10.79 30.68
CA LEU A 427 -24.04 -11.49 30.60
C LEU A 427 -23.93 -12.35 29.33
N ILE A 428 -25.03 -12.98 28.90
CA ILE A 428 -25.07 -13.75 27.63
C ILE A 428 -24.85 -12.83 26.42
N GLU A 429 -25.52 -11.67 26.39
CA GLU A 429 -25.33 -10.66 25.34
C GLU A 429 -23.88 -10.17 25.30
N PHE A 430 -23.32 -9.81 26.46
CA PHE A 430 -21.92 -9.39 26.57
C PHE A 430 -20.93 -10.47 26.08
N LEU A 431 -21.15 -11.74 26.42
CA LEU A 431 -20.29 -12.84 25.95
C LEU A 431 -20.35 -13.03 24.43
N ASN A 432 -21.52 -12.81 23.82
CA ASN A 432 -21.68 -12.89 22.36
C ASN A 432 -21.02 -11.68 21.67
N GLU A 433 -21.21 -10.46 22.19
CA GLU A 433 -20.51 -9.25 21.72
C GLU A 433 -19.00 -9.41 21.80
N LEU A 434 -18.49 -9.81 22.97
CA LEU A 434 -17.06 -10.00 23.20
C LEU A 434 -16.46 -11.03 22.23
N LYS A 435 -17.22 -12.07 21.87
CA LYS A 435 -16.79 -13.07 20.88
C LYS A 435 -16.67 -12.49 19.48
N LEU A 436 -17.55 -11.58 19.09
CA LEU A 436 -17.50 -10.88 17.79
C LEU A 436 -16.35 -9.87 17.78
N ASP A 437 -16.23 -9.06 18.83
CA ASP A 437 -15.16 -8.07 19.00
C ASP A 437 -13.78 -8.73 18.95
N LEU A 438 -13.63 -9.90 19.58
CA LEU A 438 -12.38 -10.66 19.59
C LEU A 438 -11.90 -11.01 18.17
N VAL A 439 -12.80 -11.22 17.21
CA VAL A 439 -12.43 -11.45 15.81
C VAL A 439 -11.85 -10.18 15.20
N SER A 440 -12.48 -9.03 15.42
CA SER A 440 -12.03 -7.73 14.94
C SER A 440 -10.66 -7.37 15.52
N VAL A 441 -10.53 -7.46 16.84
CA VAL A 441 -9.30 -7.15 17.58
C VAL A 441 -8.16 -8.10 17.24
N THR A 442 -8.46 -9.36 16.90
CA THR A 442 -7.42 -10.28 16.41
C THR A 442 -6.86 -9.81 15.05
N LYS A 443 -7.69 -9.27 14.15
CA LYS A 443 -7.21 -8.69 12.88
C LYS A 443 -6.39 -7.42 13.10
N GLU A 444 -6.80 -6.60 14.06
CA GLU A 444 -6.04 -5.41 14.46
C GLU A 444 -4.66 -5.80 15.02
N MET A 445 -4.60 -6.84 15.85
CA MET A 445 -3.36 -7.40 16.36
C MET A 445 -2.45 -7.94 15.24
N ASP A 446 -3.01 -8.53 14.18
CA ASP A 446 -2.24 -8.94 13.00
C ASP A 446 -1.65 -7.73 12.26
N THR A 447 -2.38 -6.62 12.19
CA THR A 447 -1.91 -5.36 11.59
C THR A 447 -0.79 -4.74 12.42
N ILE A 448 -0.93 -4.70 13.75
CA ILE A 448 0.13 -4.28 14.68
C ILE A 448 1.37 -5.17 14.48
N ASN A 449 1.20 -6.50 14.38
CA ASN A 449 2.30 -7.44 14.12
C ASN A 449 3.02 -7.15 12.81
N LYS A 450 2.30 -6.87 11.71
CA LYS A 450 2.90 -6.48 10.43
C LYS A 450 3.73 -5.19 10.58
N CYS A 451 3.20 -4.18 11.26
CA CYS A 451 3.92 -2.94 11.53
C CYS A 451 5.21 -3.20 12.32
N VAL A 452 5.14 -4.02 13.38
CA VAL A 452 6.29 -4.41 14.20
C VAL A 452 7.34 -5.17 13.40
N GLN A 453 6.94 -6.03 12.46
CA GLN A 453 7.89 -6.71 11.57
C GLN A 453 8.66 -5.72 10.69
N VAL A 454 7.96 -4.76 10.08
CA VAL A 454 8.60 -3.71 9.27
C VAL A 454 9.55 -2.86 10.13
N ILE A 455 9.10 -2.47 11.34
CA ILE A 455 9.93 -1.70 12.28
C ILE A 455 11.18 -2.50 12.66
N ARG A 456 11.07 -3.80 12.98
CA ARG A 456 12.22 -4.66 13.31
C ARG A 456 13.21 -4.81 12.16
N GLN A 457 12.74 -4.81 10.92
CA GLN A 457 13.61 -4.95 9.75
C GLN A 457 14.39 -3.67 9.43
N LYS A 458 13.80 -2.50 9.70
CA LYS A 458 14.34 -1.21 9.25
C LYS A 458 14.92 -0.32 10.37
N SER A 459 14.52 -0.55 11.62
CA SER A 459 15.03 0.18 12.79
C SER A 459 16.39 -0.36 13.24
N LYS A 460 17.30 0.55 13.59
CA LYS A 460 18.57 0.31 14.29
C LYS A 460 18.49 0.69 15.78
N ASN A 461 17.37 1.26 16.22
CA ASN A 461 17.18 1.65 17.62
C ASN A 461 16.79 0.45 18.49
N GLU A 462 17.77 -0.16 19.16
CA GLU A 462 17.57 -1.34 20.02
C GLU A 462 16.63 -1.09 21.21
N GLU A 463 16.71 0.08 21.85
CA GLU A 463 15.85 0.44 22.99
C GLU A 463 14.38 0.51 22.55
N TYR A 464 14.11 1.14 21.41
CA TYR A 464 12.76 1.20 20.85
C TYR A 464 12.23 -0.18 20.47
N LEU A 465 13.07 -1.04 19.90
CA LEU A 465 12.71 -2.42 19.56
C LEU A 465 12.40 -3.27 20.80
N GLU A 466 13.13 -3.06 21.89
CA GLU A 466 12.87 -3.72 23.17
C GLU A 466 11.51 -3.28 23.74
N ASN A 467 11.24 -1.97 23.76
CA ASN A 467 9.96 -1.42 24.22
C ASN A 467 8.77 -1.97 23.40
N ILE A 468 8.90 -2.04 22.07
CA ILE A 468 7.88 -2.66 21.21
C ILE A 468 7.70 -4.13 21.59
N SER A 469 8.78 -4.85 21.83
CA SER A 469 8.74 -6.28 22.15
C SER A 469 8.02 -6.53 23.48
N VAL A 470 8.30 -5.72 24.50
CA VAL A 470 7.60 -5.76 25.80
C VAL A 470 6.11 -5.47 25.62
N THR A 471 5.76 -4.41 24.87
CA THR A 471 4.36 -4.09 24.57
C THR A 471 3.67 -5.25 23.86
N MET A 472 4.28 -5.84 22.84
CA MET A 472 3.68 -6.96 22.10
C MET A 472 3.47 -8.20 22.95
N ILE A 473 4.41 -8.51 23.85
CA ILE A 473 4.25 -9.59 24.83
C ILE A 473 3.05 -9.31 25.74
N SER A 474 2.93 -8.07 26.22
CA SER A 474 1.81 -7.64 27.08
C SER A 474 0.45 -7.76 26.37
N LEU A 475 0.33 -7.22 25.15
CA LEU A 475 -0.90 -7.29 24.36
C LEU A 475 -1.29 -8.76 24.05
N THR A 476 -0.32 -9.57 23.63
CA THR A 476 -0.54 -11.00 23.35
C THR A 476 -1.03 -11.74 24.60
N HIS A 477 -0.46 -11.42 25.77
CA HIS A 477 -0.88 -11.98 27.04
C HIS A 477 -2.32 -11.58 27.40
N GLN A 478 -2.67 -10.30 27.24
CA GLN A 478 -4.01 -9.77 27.50
C GLN A 478 -5.08 -10.45 26.63
N ILE A 479 -4.83 -10.63 25.33
CA ILE A 479 -5.73 -11.39 24.44
C ILE A 479 -5.92 -12.82 24.94
N LYS A 480 -4.82 -13.48 25.36
CA LYS A 480 -4.87 -14.85 25.86
C LYS A 480 -5.71 -14.95 27.14
N THR A 481 -5.59 -13.97 28.03
CA THR A 481 -6.37 -13.88 29.27
C THR A 481 -7.87 -13.73 28.97
N ILE A 482 -8.27 -12.84 28.05
CA ILE A 482 -9.67 -12.72 27.61
C ILE A 482 -10.17 -14.04 27.01
N LYS A 483 -9.36 -14.68 26.14
CA LYS A 483 -9.72 -15.97 25.55
C LYS A 483 -9.95 -17.04 26.62
N SER A 484 -9.08 -17.15 27.61
CA SER A 484 -9.25 -18.09 28.72
C SER A 484 -10.52 -17.80 29.52
N TRP A 485 -10.75 -16.54 29.86
CA TRP A 485 -11.95 -16.14 30.59
C TRP A 485 -13.23 -16.43 29.80
N LEU A 486 -13.24 -16.19 28.49
CA LEU A 486 -14.37 -16.51 27.62
C LEU A 486 -14.64 -18.02 27.61
N GLU A 487 -13.59 -18.86 27.50
CA GLU A 487 -13.74 -20.32 27.56
C GLU A 487 -14.26 -20.80 28.93
N GLU A 488 -13.79 -20.20 30.03
CA GLU A 488 -14.26 -20.51 31.39
C GLU A 488 -15.74 -20.15 31.58
N ASN A 489 -16.20 -19.04 31.01
CA ASN A 489 -17.59 -18.59 31.12
C ASN A 489 -18.52 -19.24 30.09
N LYS A 490 -18.00 -19.81 28.99
CA LYS A 490 -18.81 -20.64 28.07
C LYS A 490 -19.46 -21.84 28.76
N LEU A 491 -18.83 -22.40 29.79
CA LEU A 491 -19.40 -23.50 30.57
C LEU A 491 -20.54 -23.04 31.50
N GLN A 492 -20.61 -21.75 31.82
CA GLN A 492 -21.69 -21.16 32.63
C GLN A 492 -22.90 -20.75 31.78
N LYS A 493 -22.72 -20.53 30.48
CA LYS A 493 -23.78 -20.13 29.55
C LYS A 493 -25.00 -21.07 29.55
N PRO A 494 -24.86 -22.42 29.46
CA PRO A 494 -26.01 -23.33 29.53
C PRO A 494 -26.71 -23.31 30.89
N ALA A 495 -25.96 -23.17 31.98
CA ALA A 495 -26.53 -23.09 33.33
C ALA A 495 -27.31 -21.78 33.55
N MET A 496 -26.88 -20.69 32.93
CA MET A 496 -27.59 -19.42 32.94
C MET A 496 -28.82 -19.41 32.03
N GLU A 497 -28.75 -20.03 30.84
CA GLU A 497 -29.91 -20.22 29.96
C GLU A 497 -31.02 -21.00 30.70
N VAL A 498 -30.65 -22.08 31.41
CA VAL A 498 -31.58 -22.84 32.26
C VAL A 498 -32.12 -22.01 33.43
N LEU A 499 -31.30 -21.19 34.09
CA LEU A 499 -31.76 -20.29 35.16
C LEU A 499 -32.72 -19.21 34.64
N GLU A 500 -32.49 -18.68 33.44
CA GLU A 500 -33.38 -17.72 32.79
C GLU A 500 -34.74 -18.36 32.46
N GLU A 501 -34.72 -19.61 32.01
CA GLU A 501 -35.92 -20.39 31.72
C GLU A 501 -36.69 -20.74 33.00
N ILE A 502 -35.98 -21.08 34.09
CA ILE A 502 -36.57 -21.26 35.43
C ILE A 502 -37.18 -19.96 35.94
N LEU A 503 -36.52 -18.81 35.78
CA LEU A 503 -37.06 -17.51 36.18
C LEU A 503 -38.32 -17.14 35.38
N LYS A 504 -38.36 -17.44 34.08
CA LYS A 504 -39.57 -17.29 33.25
C LYS A 504 -40.71 -18.16 33.77
N LEU A 505 -40.42 -19.43 34.08
CA LEU A 505 -41.39 -20.36 34.68
C LEU A 505 -41.86 -19.89 36.07
N GLU A 506 -40.97 -19.30 36.88
CA GLU A 506 -41.31 -18.77 38.20
C GLU A 506 -42.24 -17.55 38.11
N VAL A 507 -42.05 -16.67 37.11
CA VAL A 507 -42.98 -15.57 36.82
C VAL A 507 -44.35 -16.10 36.40
N ILE A 508 -44.38 -17.12 35.53
CA ILE A 508 -45.64 -17.78 35.12
C ILE A 508 -46.33 -18.41 36.33
N PHE A 509 -45.58 -19.15 37.16
CA PHE A 509 -46.10 -19.78 38.37
C PHE A 509 -46.66 -18.75 39.37
N ASN A 510 -45.97 -17.64 39.58
CA ASN A 510 -46.43 -16.55 40.44
C ASN A 510 -47.70 -15.86 39.88
N THR A 511 -47.80 -15.75 38.57
CA THR A 511 -49.00 -15.21 37.91
C THR A 511 -50.19 -16.15 38.09
N ILE A 512 -50.00 -17.46 37.84
CA ILE A 512 -51.02 -18.50 38.03
C ILE A 512 -51.49 -18.55 39.48
N THR A 513 -50.55 -18.55 40.44
CA THR A 513 -50.90 -18.61 41.87
C THR A 513 -51.63 -17.35 42.33
N THR A 514 -51.27 -16.17 41.82
CA THR A 514 -51.99 -14.92 42.09
C THR A 514 -53.42 -14.99 41.54
N SER A 515 -53.60 -15.43 40.29
CA SER A 515 -54.93 -15.62 39.70
C SER A 515 -55.74 -16.71 40.40
N GLU A 516 -55.12 -17.78 40.90
CA GLU A 516 -55.80 -18.81 41.69
C GLU A 516 -56.28 -18.26 43.04
N THR A 517 -55.50 -17.41 43.70
CA THR A 517 -55.94 -16.72 44.93
C THR A 517 -57.07 -15.74 44.66
N GLU A 518 -57.01 -14.97 43.56
CA GLU A 518 -58.08 -14.05 43.15
C GLU A 518 -59.37 -14.82 42.82
N MET A 519 -59.28 -15.94 42.11
CA MET A 519 -60.43 -16.82 41.84
C MET A 519 -61.02 -17.43 43.12
N LYS A 520 -60.18 -17.86 44.08
CA LYS A 520 -60.65 -18.36 45.39
C LYS A 520 -61.34 -17.27 46.21
N GLU A 521 -60.79 -16.06 46.27
CA GLU A 521 -61.46 -14.93 46.93
C GLU A 521 -62.81 -14.60 46.26
N THR A 522 -62.89 -14.74 44.93
CA THR A 522 -64.13 -14.55 44.17
C THR A 522 -65.16 -15.64 44.48
N LEU A 523 -64.73 -16.91 44.60
CA LEU A 523 -65.57 -18.07 44.95
C LEU A 523 -66.02 -18.07 46.42
N ASP A 524 -65.18 -17.60 47.34
CA ASP A 524 -65.52 -17.48 48.77
C ASP A 524 -66.42 -16.27 49.06
N SER A 525 -66.56 -15.33 48.11
CA SER A 525 -67.58 -14.29 48.15
C SER A 525 -68.91 -14.85 47.65
N GLU A 526 -69.85 -15.09 48.57
CA GLU A 526 -71.20 -15.64 48.29
C GLU A 526 -72.05 -14.74 47.36
N VAL A 527 -71.78 -14.66 46.06
CA VAL A 527 -72.76 -14.27 45.03
C VAL A 527 -72.39 -14.89 43.68
N GLY A 528 -73.15 -15.90 43.26
CA GLY A 528 -73.40 -16.29 41.86
C GLY A 528 -72.18 -16.39 40.92
N ILE A 529 -71.68 -17.62 40.74
CA ILE A 529 -70.67 -17.94 39.72
C ILE A 529 -71.19 -17.57 38.33
N ASP A 530 -70.66 -16.50 37.74
CA ASP A 530 -70.84 -16.19 36.31
C ASP A 530 -69.84 -17.02 35.51
N PHE A 531 -70.28 -18.22 35.07
CA PHE A 531 -69.49 -19.19 34.33
C PHE A 531 -68.79 -18.61 33.09
N LEU A 532 -69.28 -17.48 32.57
CA LEU A 532 -68.71 -16.79 31.42
C LEU A 532 -67.35 -16.14 31.74
N ASN A 533 -67.11 -15.76 32.99
CA ASN A 533 -65.85 -15.10 33.39
C ASN A 533 -64.71 -16.11 33.57
N VAL A 534 -65.01 -17.28 34.14
CA VAL A 534 -64.08 -18.41 34.26
C VAL A 534 -63.68 -18.96 32.88
N GLU A 535 -64.62 -18.99 31.93
CA GLU A 535 -64.34 -19.44 30.56
C GLU A 535 -63.45 -18.46 29.78
N ASN A 536 -63.53 -17.15 30.09
CA ASN A 536 -62.66 -16.15 29.48
C ASN A 536 -61.25 -16.15 30.10
N GLU A 537 -61.13 -16.26 31.43
CA GLU A 537 -59.82 -16.40 32.09
C GLU A 537 -59.10 -17.69 31.67
N LEU A 538 -59.84 -18.78 31.46
CA LEU A 538 -59.28 -20.03 30.90
C LEU A 538 -58.84 -19.89 29.44
N LYS A 539 -59.51 -19.05 28.64
CA LYS A 539 -59.08 -18.74 27.26
C LYS A 539 -57.81 -17.88 27.24
N ASP A 540 -57.67 -16.94 28.17
CA ASP A 540 -56.48 -16.10 28.28
C ASP A 540 -55.27 -16.93 28.75
N ILE A 541 -55.46 -17.87 29.68
CA ILE A 541 -54.41 -18.83 30.09
C ILE A 541 -54.01 -19.74 28.91
N ARG A 542 -54.97 -20.20 28.12
CA ARG A 542 -54.74 -21.05 26.93
C ARG A 542 -54.01 -20.30 25.81
N PHE A 543 -54.36 -19.02 25.62
CA PHE A 543 -53.69 -18.12 24.67
C PHE A 543 -52.23 -17.86 25.07
N LEU A 544 -51.97 -17.62 26.35
CA LEU A 544 -50.62 -17.44 26.90
C LEU A 544 -49.77 -18.72 26.81
N THR A 545 -50.38 -19.90 26.78
CA THR A 545 -49.65 -21.18 26.62
C THR A 545 -49.38 -21.53 25.16
N GLU A 546 -50.27 -21.19 24.23
CA GLU A 546 -50.06 -21.34 22.78
C GLU A 546 -48.96 -20.39 22.24
N GLU A 547 -48.77 -19.21 22.85
CA GLU A 547 -47.72 -18.24 22.47
C GLU A 547 -46.30 -18.68 22.93
N LEU A 548 -46.20 -19.70 23.78
CA LEU A 548 -44.95 -20.16 24.41
C LEU A 548 -44.38 -21.49 23.85
N GLU A 549 -44.98 -22.06 22.79
CA GLU A 549 -44.54 -23.31 22.11
C GLU A 549 -44.24 -24.50 23.06
N ILE A 550 -44.97 -24.62 24.17
CA ILE A 550 -44.81 -25.76 25.09
C ILE A 550 -45.42 -27.02 24.42
N PRO A 551 -44.71 -28.16 24.37
CA PRO A 551 -45.22 -29.37 23.74
C PRO A 551 -46.53 -29.85 24.38
N ASP A 552 -47.56 -30.06 23.56
CA ASP A 552 -48.92 -30.44 23.97
C ASP A 552 -48.95 -31.64 24.94
N SER A 553 -47.97 -32.54 24.88
CA SER A 553 -47.97 -33.81 25.63
C SER A 553 -47.87 -33.66 27.16
N ASP A 554 -47.28 -32.58 27.68
CA ASP A 554 -47.13 -32.40 29.14
C ASP A 554 -48.26 -31.56 29.75
N ILE A 555 -48.92 -30.75 28.93
CA ILE A 555 -50.09 -29.93 29.31
C ILE A 555 -51.36 -30.80 29.31
N GLU A 556 -51.50 -31.70 28.33
CA GLU A 556 -52.69 -32.55 28.20
C GLU A 556 -52.89 -33.46 29.43
N ILE A 557 -51.80 -33.99 30.00
CA ILE A 557 -51.83 -34.86 31.18
C ILE A 557 -52.23 -34.09 32.46
N SER A 558 -51.78 -32.84 32.60
CA SER A 558 -52.11 -32.00 33.77
C SER A 558 -53.51 -31.40 33.65
N PHE A 559 -53.94 -31.07 32.43
CA PHE A 559 -55.26 -30.53 32.13
C PHE A 559 -56.36 -31.60 32.22
N GLU A 560 -56.15 -32.81 31.68
CA GLU A 560 -57.08 -33.93 31.87
C GLU A 560 -57.22 -34.30 33.34
N ARG A 561 -56.12 -34.24 34.12
CA ARG A 561 -56.15 -34.49 35.56
C ARG A 561 -56.92 -33.41 36.31
N PHE A 562 -56.73 -32.13 35.97
CA PHE A 562 -57.47 -31.02 36.56
C PHE A 562 -58.96 -31.06 36.23
N VAL A 563 -59.32 -31.31 34.96
CA VAL A 563 -60.72 -31.48 34.52
C VAL A 563 -61.33 -32.71 35.18
N SER A 564 -60.59 -33.80 35.37
CA SER A 564 -61.05 -34.98 36.08
C SER A 564 -61.29 -34.70 37.57
N GLU A 565 -60.40 -33.97 38.24
CA GLU A 565 -60.57 -33.57 39.65
C GLU A 565 -61.73 -32.58 39.84
N LEU A 566 -61.93 -31.64 38.91
CA LEU A 566 -63.08 -30.73 38.87
C LEU A 566 -64.40 -31.47 38.62
N THR A 567 -64.40 -32.45 37.72
CA THR A 567 -65.58 -33.27 37.44
C THR A 567 -65.94 -34.11 38.66
N VAL A 568 -64.94 -34.71 39.33
CA VAL A 568 -65.12 -35.47 40.58
C VAL A 568 -65.69 -34.57 41.68
N ARG A 569 -65.11 -33.39 41.92
CA ARG A 569 -65.62 -32.42 42.90
C ARG A 569 -67.02 -31.92 42.57
N HIS A 570 -67.33 -31.69 41.30
CA HIS A 570 -68.68 -31.34 40.88
C HIS A 570 -69.66 -32.49 41.19
N THR A 571 -69.32 -33.76 40.91
CA THR A 571 -70.19 -34.89 41.32
C THR A 571 -70.35 -35.01 42.84
N GLU A 572 -69.31 -34.75 43.62
CA GLU A 572 -69.40 -34.76 45.09
C GLU A 572 -70.32 -33.62 45.60
N LEU A 573 -70.20 -32.42 45.04
CA LEU A 573 -71.07 -31.28 45.35
C LEU A 573 -72.53 -31.49 44.90
N THR A 574 -72.78 -32.12 43.75
CA THR A 574 -74.17 -32.43 43.34
C THR A 574 -74.80 -33.54 44.19
N VAL A 575 -74.01 -34.47 44.72
CA VAL A 575 -74.48 -35.54 45.62
C VAL A 575 -74.81 -34.98 47.01
N ASP A 576 -74.04 -34.02 47.52
CA ASP A 576 -74.34 -33.37 48.81
C ASP A 576 -75.54 -32.40 48.73
N ILE A 577 -75.80 -31.78 47.57
CA ILE A 577 -76.98 -30.93 47.36
C ILE A 577 -78.25 -31.77 47.09
N GLY A 578 -78.11 -33.01 46.59
CA GLY A 578 -79.22 -33.91 46.25
C GLY A 578 -79.83 -34.73 47.41
N ILE A 579 -79.27 -34.67 48.62
CA ILE A 579 -79.75 -35.47 49.77
C ILE A 579 -80.59 -34.66 50.79
N ASN A 580 -80.77 -33.35 50.60
CA ASN A 580 -81.30 -32.48 51.65
C ASN A 580 -82.67 -31.82 51.39
N ASN A 581 -83.55 -32.40 50.56
CA ASN A 581 -84.96 -32.01 50.49
C ASN A 581 -85.87 -33.23 50.39
N ASP A 582 -86.45 -33.65 51.52
CA ASP A 582 -87.86 -34.12 51.62
C ASP A 582 -88.25 -34.46 53.08
N ILE A 583 -88.78 -33.45 53.78
CA ILE A 583 -89.59 -33.44 55.02
C ILE A 583 -90.41 -32.12 54.88
N ILE A 584 -91.74 -32.00 54.89
CA ILE A 584 -92.87 -32.77 55.41
C ILE A 584 -94.21 -32.23 54.82
N ASP A 585 -95.21 -33.13 54.77
CA ASP A 585 -96.70 -33.00 54.86
C ASP A 585 -97.45 -31.69 54.52
N GLU A 586 -98.61 -31.85 53.87
CA GLU A 586 -99.90 -31.58 54.55
C GLU A 586 -101.11 -32.23 53.84
N ASP A 587 -101.99 -32.74 54.69
CA ASP A 587 -103.23 -33.50 54.51
C ASP A 587 -104.18 -33.12 53.35
N ASN A 588 -104.87 -34.14 52.80
CA ASN A 588 -106.33 -34.05 52.69
C ASN A 588 -107.03 -35.42 52.62
N GLU A 589 -108.14 -35.45 53.35
CA GLU A 589 -108.96 -36.57 53.79
C GLU A 589 -109.90 -37.21 52.74
N LEU A 590 -110.22 -38.49 53.01
CA LEU A 590 -111.52 -39.20 52.95
C LEU A 590 -112.33 -39.28 51.63
N VAL A 591 -112.76 -40.50 51.26
CA VAL A 591 -114.14 -41.01 51.41
C VAL A 591 -114.35 -42.33 50.60
N VAL A 592 -114.86 -43.35 51.33
CA VAL A 592 -115.32 -44.73 50.97
C VAL A 592 -114.27 -45.80 50.65
#